data_AF-M9PMS0-F1
#
_entry.id   AF-M9PMS0-F1
#
_cell.length_a   1.000
_cell.length_b   1.000
_cell.length_c   1.000
_cell.angle_alpha   90.00
_cell.angle_beta   90.00
_cell.angle_gamma   90.00
#
_symmetry.space_group_name_H-M   'P 1'
#
loop_
_entity.id
_entity.type
_entity.pdbx_description
1 polymer ?
#
loop_
_entity_poly.entity_id
_entity_poly.type
_entity_poly.pdbx_seq_one_letter_code
_entity_poly.pdbx_strand_id
1 'polypeptide(L)'
;HQWYWSYEYSDFKNIEFDSYMIPTNELKLFNFRLLDVDNRIAIPYKSQIRMLVSAADVLHSWTIPSLSIKIDATPGRLNQINFFINRTGLF
;
A
#
# COMPACT_ATOMS: atom_id res chain seq x y z
N HIS A 1 -3.75 -6.34 -7.54
CA HIS A 1 -3.57 -7.01 -8.85
C HIS A 1 -2.63 -8.18 -8.66
N GLN A 2 -2.48 -9.04 -9.67
CA GLN A 2 -1.57 -10.17 -9.62
C GLN A 2 -0.14 -9.64 -9.58
N TRP A 3 0.47 -9.74 -8.39
CA TRP A 3 1.86 -9.38 -8.08
C TRP A 3 2.20 -7.88 -8.02
N TYR A 4 1.21 -6.99 -7.92
CA TYR A 4 1.44 -5.57 -7.62
C TYR A 4 0.21 -4.90 -6.98
N TRP A 5 0.44 -3.73 -6.39
CA TRP A 5 -0.60 -2.88 -5.81
C TRP A 5 -0.74 -1.59 -6.60
N SER A 6 -1.97 -1.15 -6.82
CA SER A 6 -2.30 0.18 -7.32
C SER A 6 -2.89 1.00 -6.17
N TYR A 7 -2.55 2.28 -6.11
CA TYR A 7 -3.04 3.21 -5.09
C TYR A 7 -3.69 4.41 -5.76
N GLU A 8 -4.87 4.78 -5.24
CA GLU A 8 -5.65 5.92 -5.70
C GLU A 8 -5.93 6.87 -4.53
N TYR A 9 -5.57 8.15 -4.67
CA TYR A 9 -5.97 9.20 -3.73
C TYR A 9 -7.15 9.98 -4.31
N SER A 10 -8.36 9.44 -4.16
CA SER A 10 -9.58 10.03 -4.73
C SER A 10 -9.90 11.43 -4.20
N ASP A 11 -9.51 11.75 -2.96
CA ASP A 11 -9.70 13.07 -2.36
C ASP A 11 -8.78 14.16 -2.97
N PHE A 12 -7.72 13.77 -3.71
CA PHE A 12 -6.70 14.70 -4.22
C PHE A 12 -6.36 14.45 -5.68
N LYS A 13 -6.73 15.40 -6.57
CA LYS A 13 -6.21 15.54 -7.94
C LYS A 13 -6.19 14.25 -8.80
N ASN A 14 -7.05 13.25 -8.51
CA ASN A 14 -7.06 11.95 -9.18
C ASN A 14 -5.65 11.35 -9.34
N ILE A 15 -4.89 11.33 -8.24
CA ILE A 15 -3.55 10.72 -8.25
C ILE A 15 -3.72 9.21 -8.17
N GLU A 16 -3.23 8.51 -9.19
CA GLU A 16 -3.18 7.06 -9.28
C GLU A 16 -1.77 6.61 -9.71
N PHE A 17 -1.28 5.53 -9.12
CA PHE A 17 -0.01 4.93 -9.51
C PHE A 17 0.06 3.46 -9.11
N ASP A 18 0.89 2.70 -9.83
CA ASP A 18 1.22 1.33 -9.51
C ASP A 18 2.51 1.25 -8.66
N SER A 19 2.57 0.24 -7.81
CA SER A 19 3.66 -0.05 -6.89
C SER A 19 4.13 -1.50 -7.12
N TYR A 20 5.31 -1.63 -7.71
CA TYR A 20 5.99 -2.89 -8.01
C TYR A 20 7.20 -3.08 -7.11
N MET A 21 7.48 -4.34 -6.77
CA MET A 21 8.71 -4.71 -6.07
C MET A 21 9.92 -4.41 -6.96
N ILE A 22 10.94 -3.77 -6.40
CA ILE A 22 12.18 -3.47 -7.13
C ILE A 22 12.93 -4.80 -7.41
N PRO A 23 13.25 -5.10 -8.68
CA PRO A 23 14.05 -6.27 -9.04
C PRO A 23 15.43 -6.28 -8.35
N THR A 24 15.94 -7.46 -8.00
CA THR A 24 17.18 -7.58 -7.20
C THR A 24 18.42 -6.99 -7.90
N ASN A 25 18.46 -7.00 -9.23
CA ASN A 25 19.49 -6.38 -10.05
C ASN A 25 19.43 -4.84 -10.08
N GLU A 26 18.32 -4.24 -9.66
CA GLU A 26 18.10 -2.78 -9.63
C GLU A 26 18.19 -2.19 -8.22
N LEU A 27 18.36 -3.04 -7.19
CA LEU A 27 18.48 -2.61 -5.80
C LEU A 27 19.76 -1.79 -5.58
N LYS A 28 19.63 -0.68 -4.86
CA LYS A 28 20.75 0.10 -4.33
C LYS A 28 21.19 -0.49 -2.99
N LEU A 29 22.40 -0.12 -2.53
CA LEU A 29 22.99 -0.63 -1.29
C LEU A 29 22.14 -0.40 -0.02
N PHE A 30 21.26 0.60 -0.04
CA PHE A 30 20.37 0.92 1.08
C PHE A 30 19.00 0.25 0.98
N ASN A 31 18.71 -0.46 -0.11
CA ASN A 31 17.40 -1.06 -0.32
C ASN A 31 17.27 -2.42 0.38
N PHE A 32 16.05 -2.74 0.80
CA PHE A 32 15.71 -4.02 1.38
C PHE A 32 15.22 -5.01 0.30
N ARG A 33 15.94 -6.12 0.16
CA ARG A 33 15.60 -7.20 -0.79
C ARG A 33 14.20 -7.74 -0.50
N LEU A 34 13.36 -7.82 -1.53
CA LEU A 34 11.95 -8.28 -1.48
C LEU A 34 10.98 -7.40 -0.67
N LEU A 35 11.38 -6.22 -0.23
CA LEU A 35 10.53 -5.32 0.55
C LEU A 35 10.36 -3.94 -0.11
N ASP A 36 11.42 -3.43 -0.74
CA ASP A 36 11.33 -2.13 -1.40
C ASP A 36 10.54 -2.19 -2.71
N VAL A 37 9.79 -1.11 -2.93
CA VAL A 37 8.97 -0.86 -4.11
C VAL A 37 9.42 0.40 -4.83
N ASP A 38 9.12 0.49 -6.12
CA ASP A 38 9.44 1.63 -6.97
C ASP A 38 8.69 2.91 -6.55
N ASN A 39 7.39 2.79 -6.29
CA ASN A 39 6.51 3.87 -5.85
C ASN A 39 5.93 3.52 -4.48
N ARG A 40 6.25 4.33 -3.47
CA ARG A 40 5.74 4.15 -2.10
C ARG A 40 4.44 4.93 -1.90
N ILE A 41 3.49 4.32 -1.18
CA ILE A 41 2.31 5.05 -0.69
C ILE A 41 2.77 6.12 0.33
N ALA A 42 2.36 7.36 0.10
CA ALA A 42 2.63 8.50 0.97
C ALA A 42 1.33 8.92 1.65
N ILE A 43 1.34 8.91 2.98
CA ILE A 43 0.17 9.20 3.79
C ILE A 43 0.51 10.23 4.88
N PRO A 44 -0.42 11.14 5.23
CA PRO A 44 -0.16 12.16 6.24
C PRO A 44 -0.08 11.54 7.64
N TYR A 45 0.95 11.94 8.41
CA TYR A 45 1.02 11.60 9.83
C TYR A 45 0.07 12.48 10.65
N LYS A 46 -0.35 11.99 11.82
CA LYS A 46 -1.32 12.64 12.72
C LYS A 46 -2.66 12.99 12.08
N SER A 47 -3.07 12.20 11.10
CA SER A 47 -4.36 12.32 10.43
C SER A 47 -5.08 10.99 10.46
N GLN A 48 -6.42 11.03 10.57
CA GLN A 48 -7.23 9.83 10.44
C GLN A 48 -7.30 9.46 8.96
N ILE A 49 -6.85 8.27 8.61
CA ILE A 49 -6.85 7.76 7.24
C ILE A 49 -7.94 6.71 7.11
N ARG A 50 -8.77 6.85 6.08
CA ARG A 50 -9.67 5.79 5.61
C ARG A 50 -9.05 5.16 4.38
N MET A 51 -8.90 3.85 4.39
CA MET A 51 -8.45 3.08 3.22
C MET A 51 -9.55 2.12 2.80
N LEU A 52 -9.82 2.12 1.49
CA LEU A 52 -10.66 1.13 0.84
C LEU A 52 -9.76 0.15 0.09
N VAL A 53 -10.00 -1.15 0.26
CA VAL A 53 -9.19 -2.20 -0.34
C VAL A 53 -10.11 -3.18 -1.08
N SER A 54 -9.74 -3.49 -2.31
CA SER A 54 -10.38 -4.47 -3.19
C SER A 54 -9.32 -5.12 -4.08
N ALA A 55 -9.71 -6.14 -4.84
CA ALA A 55 -8.86 -6.75 -5.85
C ALA A 55 -9.54 -6.69 -7.22
N ALA A 56 -8.73 -6.53 -8.27
CA ALA A 56 -9.19 -6.54 -9.66
C ALA A 56 -9.26 -7.97 -10.25
N ASP A 57 -8.60 -8.94 -9.61
CA ASP A 57 -8.40 -10.30 -10.16
C ASP A 57 -8.75 -11.40 -9.15
N VAL A 58 -7.81 -11.77 -8.28
CA VAL A 58 -7.91 -12.87 -7.31
C VAL A 58 -7.84 -12.33 -5.89
N LEU A 59 -7.89 -13.22 -4.91
CA LEU A 59 -7.75 -12.85 -3.50
C LEU A 59 -6.33 -12.38 -3.18
N HIS A 60 -6.21 -11.23 -2.52
CA HIS A 60 -4.97 -10.75 -1.91
C HIS A 60 -5.23 -10.27 -0.47
N SER A 61 -4.19 -9.86 0.24
CA SER A 61 -4.31 -9.24 1.58
C SER A 61 -3.33 -8.09 1.72
N TRP A 62 -3.84 -6.89 1.96
CA TRP A 62 -3.02 -5.71 2.21
C TRP A 62 -2.63 -5.70 3.70
N THR A 63 -1.32 -5.75 3.96
CA THR A 63 -0.81 -6.00 5.32
C THR A 63 0.39 -5.11 5.62
N ILE A 64 0.33 -4.37 6.72
CA ILE A 64 1.47 -3.64 7.30
C ILE A 64 1.57 -4.00 8.79
N PRO A 65 2.42 -4.97 9.16
CA PRO A 65 2.48 -5.49 10.53
C PRO A 65 2.85 -4.44 11.58
N SER A 66 3.76 -3.53 11.24
CA SER A 66 4.21 -2.44 12.14
C SER A 66 3.08 -1.47 12.51
N LEU A 67 2.02 -1.39 11.70
CA LEU A 67 0.81 -0.62 11.97
C LEU A 67 -0.34 -1.50 12.50
N SER A 68 -0.12 -2.80 12.70
CA SER A 68 -1.15 -3.80 13.05
C SER A 68 -2.33 -3.83 12.07
N ILE A 69 -2.06 -3.57 10.79
CA ILE A 69 -3.08 -3.57 9.75
C ILE A 69 -2.97 -4.85 8.93
N LYS A 70 -4.10 -5.54 8.77
CA LYS A 70 -4.32 -6.58 7.78
C LYS A 70 -5.75 -6.49 7.29
N ILE A 71 -5.95 -6.44 5.97
CA ILE A 71 -7.27 -6.40 5.34
C ILE A 71 -7.25 -7.19 4.04
N ASP A 72 -8.22 -8.08 3.87
CA ASP A 72 -8.33 -8.88 2.66
C ASP A 72 -8.83 -8.02 1.49
N ALA A 73 -8.22 -8.21 0.33
CA ALA A 73 -8.60 -7.64 -0.95
C ALA A 73 -9.38 -8.70 -1.73
N THR A 74 -10.70 -8.53 -1.81
CA THR A 74 -11.62 -9.52 -2.40
C THR A 74 -12.27 -8.95 -3.65
N PRO A 75 -12.17 -9.62 -4.83
CA PRO A 75 -12.81 -9.14 -6.04
C PRO A 75 -14.32 -8.95 -5.86
N GLY A 76 -14.83 -7.81 -6.31
CA GLY A 76 -16.25 -7.45 -6.16
C GLY A 76 -16.68 -6.98 -4.76
N ARG A 77 -15.75 -6.79 -3.82
CA ARG A 77 -16.04 -6.26 -2.47
C ARG A 77 -15.02 -5.20 -2.06
N LEU A 78 -15.53 -4.03 -1.68
CA LEU A 78 -14.74 -2.93 -1.10
C LEU A 78 -14.71 -3.06 0.43
N ASN A 79 -13.59 -3.51 0.98
CA ASN A 79 -13.36 -3.54 2.42
C ASN A 79 -12.80 -2.19 2.89
N GLN A 80 -13.22 -1.73 4.07
CA GLN A 80 -12.79 -0.45 4.64
C GLN A 80 -12.00 -0.69 5.94
N ILE A 81 -10.90 0.03 6.10
CA ILE A 81 -10.20 0.19 7.38
C ILE A 81 -9.92 1.66 7.67
N ASN A 82 -9.96 2.02 8.95
CA ASN A 82 -9.53 3.33 9.41
C ASN A 82 -8.33 3.16 10.33
N PHE A 83 -7.30 3.99 10.16
CA PHE A 83 -6.11 3.95 11.02
C PHE A 83 -5.51 5.34 11.20
N PHE A 84 -4.71 5.48 12.26
CA PHE A 84 -4.03 6.71 12.64
C PHE A 84 -2.56 6.44 12.88
N ILE A 85 -1.68 7.23 12.24
CA ILE A 85 -0.23 7.09 12.39
C ILE A 85 0.32 8.27 13.19
N ASN A 86 0.93 7.99 14.34
CA ASN A 86 1.51 9.01 15.22
C ASN A 86 3.05 9.17 15.08
N ARG A 87 3.69 8.44 14.17
CA ARG A 87 5.13 8.50 13.93
C ARG A 87 5.42 8.58 12.44
N THR A 88 6.38 9.42 12.06
CA THR A 88 6.88 9.47 10.68
C THR A 88 7.90 8.35 10.46
N GLY A 89 7.90 7.73 9.29
CA GLY A 89 8.85 6.68 8.96
C GLY A 89 8.46 5.89 7.71
N LEU A 90 9.23 4.84 7.46
CA LEU A 90 8.89 3.76 6.52
C LEU A 90 8.46 2.56 7.36
N PHE A 91 7.33 1.97 7.00
CA PHE A 91 6.62 0.99 7.82
C PHE A 91 6.52 -0.36 7.12
#